data_AF-A0A0Q5WBJ2-F1
#
_entry.id   AF-A0A0Q5WBJ2-F1
#
_cell.length_a   1.000
_cell.length_b   1.000
_cell.length_c   1.000
_cell.angle_alpha   90.00
_cell.angle_beta   90.00
_cell.angle_gamma   90.00
#
_symmetry.space_group_name_H-M   'P 1'
#
loop_
_entity.id
_entity.type
_entity.pdbx_description
1 polymer ?
#
loop_
_entity_poly.entity_id
_entity_poly.type
_entity_poly.pdbx_seq_one_letter_code
_entity_poly.pdbx_strand_id
1 'polypeptide(L)'
;MFPNPIEIVCVDVVQPIIDFLGYLLVEVHFIAFLAFVALLGIFLGLILGIVSVIWYKLTRDEKTEQRLTEGGDSAVVKKNA
;
A
#
# COMPACT_ATOMS: atom_id res chain seq x y z
N MET A 1 29.27 6.17 -6.44
CA MET A 1 27.91 6.74 -6.34
C MET A 1 27.08 5.67 -5.65
N PHE A 2 26.62 5.91 -4.43
CA PHE A 2 25.78 4.91 -3.73
C PHE A 2 24.44 4.87 -4.46
N PRO A 3 24.02 3.71 -5.00
CA PRO A 3 22.74 3.63 -5.67
C PRO A 3 21.65 3.87 -4.63
N ASN A 4 20.64 4.65 -5.02
CA ASN A 4 19.54 4.95 -4.13
C ASN A 4 18.84 3.61 -3.79
N PRO A 5 18.31 3.46 -2.57
CA PRO A 5 17.66 2.19 -2.17
C PRO A 5 16.51 1.80 -3.11
N ILE A 6 15.86 2.79 -3.73
CA ILE A 6 14.82 2.59 -4.74
C ILE A 6 15.40 2.01 -6.04
N GLU A 7 16.57 2.48 -6.44
CA GLU A 7 17.26 2.04 -7.65
C GLU A 7 17.71 0.58 -7.53
N ILE A 8 18.24 0.20 -6.36
CA ILE A 8 18.58 -1.20 -6.02
C ILE A 8 17.35 -2.09 -6.19
N VAL A 9 16.21 -1.71 -5.62
CA VAL A 9 14.97 -2.51 -5.73
C VAL A 9 14.50 -2.61 -7.19
N CYS A 10 14.58 -1.53 -7.95
CA CYS A 10 14.22 -1.56 -9.36
C CYS A 10 15.12 -2.50 -10.18
N VAL A 11 16.43 -2.49 -9.94
CA VAL A 11 17.38 -3.29 -10.71
C VAL A 11 17.39 -4.75 -10.27
N ASP A 12 17.39 -5.02 -8.97
CA ASP A 12 17.57 -6.38 -8.45
C ASP A 12 16.26 -7.15 -8.32
N VAL A 13 15.12 -6.46 -8.22
CA VAL A 13 13.81 -7.10 -8.01
C VAL A 13 12.89 -6.88 -9.21
N VAL A 14 12.69 -5.63 -9.64
CA VAL A 14 11.70 -5.33 -10.68
C VAL A 14 12.18 -5.77 -12.06
N GLN A 15 13.44 -5.52 -12.40
CA GLN A 15 14.04 -5.92 -13.68
C GLN A 15 13.96 -7.43 -13.96
N PRO A 16 14.37 -8.33 -13.05
CA PRO A 16 14.23 -9.77 -13.29
C PRO A 16 12.79 -10.24 -13.43
N ILE A 17 11.83 -9.60 -12.75
CA ILE A 17 10.40 -9.88 -12.94
C ILE A 17 9.96 -9.51 -14.35
N ILE A 18 10.35 -8.34 -14.85
CA ILE A 18 10.02 -7.87 -16.19
C ILE A 18 10.67 -8.77 -17.25
N ASP A 19 11.93 -9.15 -17.06
CA ASP A 19 12.67 -9.98 -18.01
C ASP A 19 12.07 -11.39 -18.10
N PHE A 20 11.69 -11.98 -16.96
CA PHE A 20 10.96 -13.23 -16.91
C PHE A 20 9.58 -13.14 -17.58
N LEU A 21 8.89 -12.01 -17.40
CA LEU A 21 7.60 -11.76 -18.05
C LEU A 21 7.75 -11.64 -19.57
N GLY A 22 8.80 -10.97 -20.05
CA GLY A 22 9.14 -10.87 -21.46
C GLY A 22 9.46 -12.24 -22.07
N TYR A 23 10.24 -13.05 -21.38
CA TYR A 23 10.53 -14.44 -21.77
C TYR A 23 9.25 -15.28 -21.88
N LEU A 24 8.36 -15.22 -20.88
CA LEU A 24 7.08 -15.94 -20.90
C LEU A 24 6.17 -15.50 -22.04
N LEU A 25 6.16 -14.21 -22.38
CA LEU A 25 5.37 -13.63 -23.46
C LEU A 25 5.83 -14.11 -24.84
N VAL A 26 7.15 -14.21 -25.04
CA VAL A 26 7.75 -14.49 -26.35
C VAL A 26 7.93 -15.98 -26.60
N GLU A 27 8.34 -16.76 -25.60
CA GLU A 27 8.82 -18.14 -25.84
C GLU A 27 7.92 -19.26 -25.30
N VAL A 28 7.29 -19.10 -24.12
CA VAL A 28 6.91 -20.30 -23.34
C VAL A 28 5.41 -20.62 -23.28
N HIS A 29 4.49 -19.64 -23.24
CA HIS A 29 3.05 -19.78 -23.52
C HIS A 29 2.30 -18.54 -23.00
N PHE A 30 1.46 -17.94 -23.84
CA PHE A 30 0.66 -16.75 -23.48
C PHE A 30 -0.24 -16.95 -22.24
N ILE A 31 -0.72 -18.18 -22.01
CA ILE A 31 -1.55 -18.50 -20.83
C ILE A 31 -0.74 -18.42 -19.53
N ALA A 32 0.53 -18.86 -19.54
CA ALA A 32 1.40 -18.79 -18.37
C ALA A 32 1.76 -17.33 -18.03
N PHE A 33 1.99 -16.51 -19.06
CA PHE A 33 2.13 -15.06 -18.91
C PHE A 33 0.90 -14.44 -18.24
N LEU A 34 -0.31 -14.73 -18.74
CA LEU A 34 -1.56 -14.22 -18.16
C LEU A 34 -1.75 -14.63 -16.69
N ALA A 35 -1.46 -15.88 -16.36
CA ALA A 35 -1.55 -16.38 -14.99
C ALA A 35 -0.60 -15.63 -14.04
N PHE A 36 0.64 -15.38 -14.48
CA PHE A 36 1.63 -14.67 -13.67
C PHE A 36 1.27 -13.19 -13.48
N VAL A 37 0.80 -12.51 -14.54
CA VAL A 37 0.30 -11.13 -14.45
C VAL A 37 -0.90 -11.04 -13.50
N ALA A 38 -1.83 -11.98 -13.58
CA ALA A 38 -2.98 -12.02 -12.68
C ALA A 38 -2.56 -12.18 -11.21
N LEU A 39 -1.58 -13.05 -10.92
CA LEU A 39 -1.03 -13.21 -9.57
C LEU A 39 -0.37 -11.93 -9.07
N LEU A 40 0.45 -11.26 -9.90
CA LEU A 40 1.03 -9.96 -9.54
C LEU A 40 -0.04 -8.93 -9.21
N GLY A 41 -1.11 -8.86 -10.02
CA GLY A 41 -2.24 -7.96 -9.77
C GLY A 41 -2.95 -8.25 -8.45
N ILE A 42 -3.17 -9.52 -8.12
CA ILE A 42 -3.77 -9.94 -6.83
C ILE A 42 -2.88 -9.52 -5.66
N PHE A 43 -1.57 -9.75 -5.75
CA PHE A 43 -0.64 -9.37 -4.69
C PHE A 43 -0.59 -7.86 -4.47
N LEU A 44 -0.48 -7.06 -5.55
CA LEU A 44 -0.53 -5.60 -5.44
C LEU A 44 -1.88 -5.12 -4.88
N GLY A 45 -2.99 -5.71 -5.35
CA GLY A 45 -4.32 -5.39 -4.85
C GLY A 45 -4.49 -5.67 -3.37
N LEU A 46 -3.96 -6.80 -2.88
CA LEU A 46 -3.96 -7.14 -1.46
C LEU A 46 -3.15 -6.14 -0.64
N ILE A 47 -1.94 -5.80 -1.06
CA ILE A 47 -1.09 -4.83 -0.36
C ILE A 47 -1.79 -3.47 -0.28
N LEU A 48 -2.29 -2.97 -1.41
CA LEU A 48 -3.00 -1.69 -1.45
C LEU A 48 -4.30 -1.72 -0.64
N GLY A 49 -5.02 -2.84 -0.65
CA GLY A 49 -6.21 -3.06 0.18
C GLY A 49 -5.88 -2.99 1.68
N ILE A 50 -4.83 -3.67 2.12
CA ILE A 50 -4.37 -3.64 3.52
C ILE A 50 -3.94 -2.22 3.90
N VAL A 51 -3.15 -1.55 3.06
CA VAL A 51 -2.72 -0.16 3.29
C VAL A 51 -3.94 0.76 3.39
N SER A 52 -4.94 0.59 2.53
CA SER A 52 -6.19 1.36 2.57
C SER A 52 -6.96 1.14 3.88
N VAL A 53 -7.06 -0.10 4.36
CA VAL A 53 -7.72 -0.42 5.64
C VAL A 53 -6.95 0.18 6.82
N ILE A 54 -5.62 0.06 6.84
CA ILE A 54 -4.78 0.66 7.87
C ILE A 54 -4.95 2.18 7.86
N TRP A 55 -4.88 2.80 6.69
CA TRP A 55 -5.06 4.24 6.51
C TRP A 55 -6.43 4.72 6.97
N TYR A 56 -7.48 3.98 6.60
CA TYR A 56 -8.84 4.27 7.03
C TYR A 56 -8.98 4.17 8.55
N LYS A 57 -8.41 3.13 9.16
CA LYS A 57 -8.43 2.96 10.63
C LYS A 57 -7.68 4.11 11.31
N LEU A 58 -6.49 4.46 10.83
CA LEU A 58 -5.67 5.54 11.37
C LEU A 58 -6.39 6.90 11.28
N THR A 59 -6.93 7.23 10.10
CA THR A 59 -7.69 8.47 9.87
C THR A 59 -8.94 8.54 10.74
N ARG A 60 -9.61 7.41 10.98
CA ARG A 60 -10.80 7.36 11.83
C ARG A 60 -10.47 7.50 13.31
N ASP A 61 -9.35 6.95 13.75
CA ASP A 61 -8.84 7.08 15.11
C ASP A 61 -8.45 8.53 15.40
N GLU A 62 -7.71 9.16 14.50
CA GLU A 62 -7.31 10.58 14.58
C GLU A 62 -8.53 11.51 14.66
N LYS A 63 -9.57 11.25 13.86
CA LYS A 63 -10.84 12.00 13.94
C LYS A 63 -11.63 11.76 15.22
N THR A 64 -11.48 10.58 15.84
CA THR A 64 -12.16 10.25 17.10
C THR A 64 -11.44 10.90 18.28
N GLU A 65 -10.11 10.93 18.27
CA GLU A 65 -9.32 11.69 19.24
C GLU A 65 -9.63 13.19 19.16
N GLN A 66 -9.61 13.79 17.97
CA GLN A 66 -9.91 15.23 17.83
C GLN A 66 -11.31 15.60 18.36
N ARG A 67 -12.33 14.75 18.14
CA ARG A 67 -13.68 14.99 18.69
C ARG A 67 -13.76 14.85 20.20
N LEU A 68 -12.95 13.98 20.81
CA LEU A 68 -12.85 13.88 22.27
C LEU A 68 -12.13 15.10 22.87
N THR A 69 -11.13 15.65 22.19
CA THR A 69 -10.42 16.85 22.65
C THR A 69 -11.29 18.10 22.51
N GLU A 70 -12.00 18.29 21.39
CA GLU A 70 -12.94 19.42 21.20
C GLU A 70 -14.19 19.31 22.08
N GLY A 71 -14.68 18.09 22.35
CA GLY A 71 -15.83 17.85 23.24
C GLY A 71 -15.48 17.93 24.73
N GLY A 72 -14.23 17.65 25.10
CA GLY A 72 -13.74 17.71 26.48
C GLY A 72 -13.54 19.14 26.99
N ASP A 73 -13.14 20.07 26.13
CA ASP A 73 -12.87 21.46 26.51
C ASP A 73 -14.18 22.25 26.79
N SER A 74 -15.26 21.96 26.05
CA SER A 74 -16.58 22.56 26.30
C SER A 74 -17.31 22.00 27.52
N ALA A 75 -16.97 20.79 28.00
CA ALA A 75 -17.60 20.18 29.17
C ALA A 75 -16.99 20.64 30.50
N VAL A 76 -15.73 21.08 30.52
CA VAL A 76 -15.07 21.59 31.73
C VAL A 76 -15.47 23.04 32.04
N VAL A 77 -15.77 23.87 31.03
CA VAL A 77 -16.19 25.26 31.26
C VAL A 77 -17.59 25.36 31.89
N LYS A 78 -18.48 24.39 31.68
CA LYS A 78 -19.87 24.47 32.17
C LYS A 78 -20.12 23.98 33.60
N LYS A 79 -19.11 23.45 34.29
CA LYS A 79 -19.22 23.04 35.71
C LYS A 79 -18.75 24.10 36.72
N ASN A 80 -18.19 25.21 36.23
CA ASN A 80 -17.60 26.26 37.06
C ASN A 80 -18.22 27.66 36.82
N ALA A 81 -19.43 27.74 36.26
CA ALA A 81 -20.18 28.99 36.08
C ALA A 81 -21.50 28.97 36.86
#